data_AF-A0A7S3NB38-F1
#
_entry.id   AF-A0A7S3NB38-F1
#
_cell.length_a   1.000
_cell.length_b   1.000
_cell.length_c   1.000
_cell.angle_alpha   90.00
_cell.angle_beta   90.00
_cell.angle_gamma   90.00
#
_symmetry.space_group_name_H-M   'P 1'
#
loop_
_entity.id
_entity.type
_entity.pdbx_description
1 polymer ?
#
loop_
_entity_poly.entity_id
_entity_poly.type
_entity_poly.pdbx_seq_one_letter_code
_entity_poly.pdbx_strand_id
1 'polypeptide(L)'
;MYSEYLAEKVFPIEGDISEDNLGMKSEDWNLLAEEVDVIFNIAASVDFIARLDINMRINTRGAMNILQLAKACSKIQVLCQISTAYANSQKPKGPVEETIDEDDVEKLESILEEVLQMSPEEVEE
;
A
#
# COMPACT_ATOMS: atom_id res chain seq x y z
N MET A 1 -2.87 -11.24 32.02
CA MET A 1 -3.11 -12.48 31.24
C MET A 1 -3.17 -12.23 29.73
N TYR A 2 -4.18 -11.54 29.16
CA TYR A 2 -4.23 -11.31 27.70
C TYR A 2 -3.28 -10.21 27.22
N SER A 3 -3.13 -9.13 27.99
CA SER A 3 -2.22 -8.02 27.69
C SER A 3 -0.74 -8.44 27.69
N GLU A 4 -0.33 -9.28 28.64
CA GLU A 4 1.04 -9.82 28.71
C GLU A 4 1.34 -10.72 27.50
N TYR A 5 0.39 -11.58 27.12
CA TYR A 5 0.52 -12.43 25.93
C TYR A 5 0.68 -11.59 24.64
N LEU A 6 -0.10 -10.51 24.49
CA LEU A 6 0.03 -9.61 23.33
C LEU A 6 1.38 -8.89 23.31
N ALA A 7 1.89 -8.44 24.46
CA ALA A 7 3.16 -7.75 24.56
C ALA A 7 4.36 -8.62 24.13
N GLU A 8 4.24 -9.95 24.21
CA GLU A 8 5.26 -10.89 23.72
C GLU A 8 5.19 -11.17 22.21
N LYS A 9 4.10 -10.78 21.55
CA LYS A 9 3.79 -11.14 20.15
C LYS A 9 3.66 -9.94 19.21
N VAL A 10 3.32 -8.78 19.74
CA VAL A 10 3.05 -7.57 18.97
C VAL A 10 4.15 -6.55 19.24
N PHE A 11 4.89 -6.22 18.18
CA PHE A 11 5.97 -5.25 18.22
C PHE A 11 5.58 -4.06 17.33
N PRO A 12 5.16 -2.93 17.90
CA PRO A 12 4.79 -1.77 17.10
C PRO A 12 6.04 -1.13 16.50
N ILE A 13 5.96 -0.79 15.22
CA ILE A 13 6.98 -0.03 14.50
C ILE A 13 6.32 1.27 14.03
N GLU A 14 6.98 2.39 14.29
CA GLU A 14 6.53 3.70 13.84
C GLU A 14 6.82 3.86 12.35
N GLY A 15 5.83 4.33 11.59
CA GLY A 15 5.95 4.54 10.16
C GLY A 15 4.67 5.08 9.54
N ASP A 16 4.78 5.51 8.29
CA ASP A 16 3.68 5.94 7.44
C ASP A 16 3.85 5.30 6.06
N ILE A 17 2.81 4.61 5.58
CA ILE A 17 2.84 3.90 4.31
C ILE A 17 3.06 4.85 3.12
N SER A 18 2.63 6.11 3.21
CA SER A 18 2.81 7.08 2.12
C SER A 18 4.24 7.58 1.96
N GLU A 19 5.11 7.35 2.95
CA GLU A 19 6.48 7.84 2.96
C GLU A 19 7.46 6.81 2.39
N ASP A 20 8.57 7.29 1.84
CA ASP A 20 9.67 6.44 1.39
C ASP A 20 10.18 5.57 2.55
N ASN A 21 10.48 4.30 2.24
CA ASN A 21 10.84 3.29 3.25
C ASN A 21 9.83 3.19 4.41
N LEU A 22 8.55 3.49 4.13
CA LEU A 22 7.44 3.52 5.08
C LEU A 22 7.66 4.51 6.25
N GLY A 23 8.50 5.54 6.07
CA GLY A 23 8.85 6.48 7.13
C GLY A 23 9.60 5.84 8.32
N MET A 24 10.04 4.59 8.17
CA MET A 24 10.70 3.84 9.24
C MET A 24 12.15 4.25 9.40
N LYS A 25 12.69 4.02 10.60
CA LYS A 25 14.13 4.08 10.82
C LYS A 25 14.81 2.94 10.07
N SER A 26 16.07 3.15 9.66
CA SER A 26 16.83 2.15 8.92
C SER A 26 17.01 0.84 9.70
N GLU A 27 17.10 0.91 11.03
CA GLU A 27 17.19 -0.28 11.88
C GLU A 27 15.93 -1.14 11.81
N ASP A 28 14.75 -0.52 11.85
CA ASP A 28 13.45 -1.21 11.76
C ASP A 28 13.24 -1.80 10.36
N TRP A 29 13.61 -1.05 9.31
CA TRP A 29 13.59 -1.56 7.93
C TRP A 29 14.44 -2.83 7.78
N ASN A 30 15.67 -2.79 8.28
CA ASN A 30 16.58 -3.94 8.19
C ASN A 30 16.08 -5.15 8.98
N LEU A 31 15.54 -4.92 10.18
CA LEU A 31 14.92 -5.97 10.99
C LEU A 31 13.78 -6.65 10.23
N LEU A 32 12.88 -5.87 9.64
CA LEU A 32 11.76 -6.42 8.87
C LEU A 32 12.24 -7.18 7.62
N ALA A 33 13.22 -6.63 6.90
CA ALA A 33 13.82 -7.27 5.74
C ALA A 33 14.52 -8.60 6.08
N GLU A 34 15.02 -8.77 7.30
CA GLU A 34 15.64 -10.01 7.76
C GLU A 34 14.63 -11.04 8.28
N GLU A 35 13.56 -10.60 8.97
CA GLU A 35 12.72 -11.47 9.79
C GLU A 35 11.31 -11.74 9.24
N VAL A 36 10.80 -10.95 8.29
CA VAL A 36 9.40 -11.08 7.84
C VAL A 36 9.23 -12.19 6.79
N ASP A 37 8.39 -13.17 7.13
CA ASP A 37 7.96 -14.23 6.20
C ASP A 37 6.66 -13.88 5.45
N VAL A 38 5.74 -13.13 6.07
CA VAL A 38 4.41 -12.83 5.52
C VAL A 38 4.02 -11.38 5.79
N ILE A 39 3.55 -10.69 4.76
CA ILE A 39 3.03 -9.34 4.85
C ILE A 39 1.54 -9.34 4.52
N PHE A 40 0.73 -8.76 5.40
CA PHE A 40 -0.66 -8.40 5.11
C PHE A 40 -0.74 -6.88 4.96
N ASN A 41 -0.94 -6.40 3.73
CA ASN A 41 -1.17 -4.98 3.51
C ASN A 41 -2.67 -4.67 3.61
N ILE A 42 -3.06 -4.06 4.74
CA ILE A 42 -4.44 -3.65 5.04
C ILE A 42 -4.53 -2.12 5.23
N ALA A 43 -3.39 -1.41 5.19
CA ALA A 43 -3.36 0.03 5.35
C ALA A 43 -3.91 0.70 4.07
N ALA A 44 -4.95 1.50 4.24
CA ALA A 44 -5.57 2.28 3.18
C ALA A 44 -6.36 3.46 3.78
N SER A 45 -6.47 4.54 3.02
CA SER A 45 -7.51 5.55 3.19
C SER A 45 -8.82 5.02 2.59
N VAL A 46 -9.88 5.05 3.39
CA VAL A 46 -11.26 4.76 2.96
C VAL A 46 -12.12 6.02 2.89
N ASP A 47 -11.46 7.19 2.84
CA ASP A 47 -12.14 8.48 2.71
C ASP A 47 -12.42 8.78 1.23
N PHE A 48 -13.67 8.59 0.84
CA PHE A 48 -14.15 8.86 -0.53
C PHE A 48 -14.29 10.35 -0.85
N ILE A 49 -14.13 11.24 0.14
CA ILE A 49 -14.22 12.70 -0.02
C ILE A 49 -12.81 13.32 -0.01
N ALA A 50 -11.80 12.59 0.47
CA ALA A 50 -10.42 13.05 0.39
C ALA A 50 -9.99 13.28 -1.06
N ARG A 51 -9.18 14.33 -1.26
CA ARG A 51 -8.58 14.65 -2.56
C ARG A 51 -7.87 13.45 -3.15
N LEU A 52 -7.89 13.37 -4.48
CA LEU A 52 -7.35 12.24 -5.22
C LEU A 52 -5.86 12.01 -4.92
N ASP A 53 -5.05 13.07 -4.86
CA ASP A 53 -3.61 12.93 -4.59
C ASP A 53 -3.32 12.34 -3.22
N ILE A 54 -4.09 12.69 -2.18
CA ILE A 54 -3.97 12.10 -0.83
C ILE A 54 -4.26 10.60 -0.90
N ASN A 55 -5.38 10.23 -1.53
CA ASN A 55 -5.76 8.83 -1.69
C ASN A 55 -4.74 8.05 -2.55
N MET A 56 -4.15 8.65 -3.58
CA MET A 56 -3.12 8.02 -4.41
C MET A 56 -1.77 7.87 -3.67
N ARG A 57 -1.39 8.82 -2.81
CA ARG A 57 -0.20 8.66 -1.93
C ARG A 57 -0.36 7.45 -1.01
N ILE A 58 -1.51 7.29 -0.38
CA ILE A 58 -1.73 6.21 0.59
C ILE A 58 -2.02 4.87 -0.09
N ASN A 59 -3.03 4.83 -0.97
CA ASN A 59 -3.58 3.58 -1.49
C ASN A 59 -2.80 3.03 -2.69
N THR A 60 -2.14 3.89 -3.46
CA THR A 60 -1.37 3.49 -4.64
C THR A 60 0.13 3.47 -4.34
N ARG A 61 0.73 4.64 -4.08
CA ARG A 61 2.16 4.73 -3.75
C ARG A 61 2.49 3.96 -2.47
N GLY A 62 1.64 4.02 -1.45
CA GLY A 62 1.87 3.28 -0.22
C GLY A 62 1.84 1.77 -0.40
N ALA A 63 0.92 1.23 -1.23
CA ALA A 63 0.95 -0.18 -1.59
C ALA A 63 2.24 -0.57 -2.33
N MET A 64 2.77 0.32 -3.20
CA MET A 64 4.07 0.13 -3.84
C MET A 64 5.22 0.14 -2.81
N ASN A 65 5.19 1.02 -1.81
CA ASN A 65 6.20 1.05 -0.75
C ASN A 65 6.23 -0.25 0.06
N ILE A 66 5.06 -0.83 0.36
CA ILE A 66 4.97 -2.16 0.99
C ILE A 66 5.53 -3.25 0.08
N LEU A 67 5.26 -3.18 -1.22
CA LEU A 67 5.86 -4.10 -2.19
C LEU A 67 7.39 -3.98 -2.22
N GLN A 68 7.96 -2.78 -2.04
CA GLN A 68 9.41 -2.62 -1.93
C GLN A 68 9.98 -3.25 -0.65
N LEU A 69 9.30 -3.10 0.49
CA LEU A 69 9.68 -3.84 1.70
C LEU A 69 9.63 -5.35 1.46
N ALA A 70 8.55 -5.84 0.84
CA ALA A 70 8.40 -7.26 0.52
C ALA A 70 9.54 -7.78 -0.36
N LYS A 71 9.99 -7.00 -1.35
CA LYS A 71 11.15 -7.33 -2.20
C LYS A 71 12.48 -7.33 -1.43
N ALA A 72 12.61 -6.49 -0.41
CA ALA A 72 13.80 -6.46 0.45
C ALA A 72 13.82 -7.63 1.46
N CYS A 73 12.65 -8.22 1.77
CA CYS A 73 12.52 -9.30 2.73
C CYS A 73 13.15 -10.60 2.22
N SER A 74 14.24 -11.04 2.86
CA SER A 74 15.01 -12.24 2.47
C SER A 74 14.26 -13.56 2.67
N LYS A 75 13.28 -13.57 3.58
CA LYS A 75 12.46 -14.74 3.94
C LYS A 75 11.04 -14.70 3.36
N ILE A 76 10.68 -13.67 2.59
CA ILE A 76 9.29 -13.46 2.16
C ILE A 76 8.71 -14.68 1.45
N GLN A 77 7.54 -15.11 1.91
CA GLN A 77 6.75 -16.19 1.34
C GLN A 77 5.48 -15.65 0.70
N VAL A 78 4.83 -14.66 1.33
CA VAL A 78 3.54 -14.14 0.88
C VAL A 78 3.44 -12.63 1.14
N LEU A 79 3.03 -11.89 0.11
CA LEU A 79 2.43 -10.56 0.24
C LEU A 79 0.94 -10.68 -0.07
N CYS A 80 0.10 -10.48 0.95
CA CYS A 80 -1.34 -10.44 0.82
C CYS A 80 -1.80 -8.99 0.78
N GLN A 81 -2.07 -8.48 -0.42
CA GLN A 81 -2.69 -7.18 -0.62
C GLN A 81 -4.21 -7.29 -0.44
N ILE A 82 -4.77 -6.54 0.50
CA ILE A 82 -6.22 -6.42 0.62
C ILE A 82 -6.68 -5.28 -0.30
N SER A 83 -7.59 -5.61 -1.22
CA SER A 83 -8.21 -4.65 -2.14
C SER A 83 -9.72 -4.51 -1.83
N THR A 84 -10.47 -3.94 -2.76
CA THR A 84 -11.91 -3.69 -2.61
C THR A 84 -12.65 -3.98 -3.91
N ALA A 85 -13.90 -4.45 -3.81
CA ALA A 85 -14.77 -4.64 -4.97
C ALA A 85 -15.02 -3.34 -5.75
N TYR A 86 -14.81 -2.18 -5.12
CA TYR A 86 -14.92 -0.86 -5.75
C TYR A 86 -13.85 -0.59 -6.83
N ALA A 87 -12.70 -1.29 -6.80
CA ALA A 87 -11.64 -1.13 -7.79
C ALA A 87 -12.08 -1.48 -9.23
N ASN A 88 -13.19 -2.23 -9.36
CA ASN A 88 -13.77 -2.63 -10.64
C ASN A 88 -15.17 -2.06 -10.87
N SER A 89 -15.55 -1.00 -10.15
CA SER A 89 -16.91 -0.41 -10.23
C SER A 89 -17.28 0.16 -11.62
N GLN A 90 -16.28 0.42 -12.46
CA GLN A 90 -16.42 0.82 -13.87
C GLN A 90 -16.79 -0.34 -14.80
N LYS A 91 -16.57 -1.61 -14.39
CA LYS A 91 -16.88 -2.77 -15.24
C LYS A 91 -18.39 -2.98 -15.35
N PRO A 92 -18.89 -3.55 -16.46
CA PRO A 92 -20.31 -3.84 -16.63
C PRO A 92 -20.88 -4.72 -15.49
N LYS A 93 -22.19 -4.61 -15.25
CA LYS A 93 -22.86 -5.45 -14.25
C LYS A 93 -22.67 -6.94 -14.57
N GLY A 94 -22.26 -7.71 -13.58
CA GLY A 94 -22.08 -9.16 -13.69
C GLY A 94 -20.91 -9.67 -12.85
N PRO A 95 -20.57 -10.96 -13.00
CA PRO A 95 -19.33 -11.51 -12.44
C PRO A 95 -18.12 -10.74 -12.97
N VAL A 96 -17.20 -10.38 -12.08
CA VAL A 96 -15.88 -9.84 -12.44
C VAL A 96 -14.87 -10.93 -12.20
N GLU A 97 -14.19 -11.38 -13.26
CA GLU A 97 -13.09 -12.33 -13.13
C GLU A 97 -11.86 -11.62 -12.57
N GLU A 98 -11.10 -12.33 -11.74
CA GLU A 98 -9.81 -11.86 -11.24
C GLU A 98 -8.77 -12.06 -12.34
N THR A 99 -8.45 -10.98 -13.06
CA THR A 99 -7.47 -10.95 -14.14
C THR A 99 -6.42 -9.89 -13.83
N ILE A 100 -5.21 -10.08 -14.34
CA ILE A 100 -4.19 -9.02 -14.39
C ILE A 100 -4.43 -8.28 -15.70
N ASP A 101 -4.70 -6.98 -15.61
CA ASP A 101 -4.86 -6.14 -16.80
C ASP A 101 -3.48 -5.97 -17.47
N GLU A 102 -3.43 -6.07 -18.81
CA GLU A 102 -2.20 -5.87 -19.62
C GLU A 102 -1.92 -4.37 -19.79
N ASP A 103 -1.78 -3.65 -18.67
CA ASP A 103 -1.49 -2.23 -18.68
C ASP A 103 0.01 -1.95 -18.83
N ASP A 104 0.32 -0.83 -19.48
CA ASP A 104 1.67 -0.29 -19.55
C ASP A 104 2.04 0.30 -18.18
N VAL A 105 2.87 -0.43 -17.43
CA VAL A 105 3.30 -0.05 -16.07
C VAL A 105 4.03 1.29 -16.07
N GLU A 106 4.86 1.57 -17.07
CA GLU A 106 5.60 2.84 -17.14
C GLU A 106 4.64 4.01 -17.33
N LYS A 107 3.59 3.81 -18.15
CA LYS A 107 2.52 4.80 -18.31
C LYS A 107 1.74 5.01 -17.01
N LEU A 108 1.39 3.94 -16.29
CA LEU A 108 0.67 4.05 -15.01
C LEU A 108 1.50 4.78 -13.95
N GLU A 109 2.80 4.49 -13.87
CA GLU A 109 3.72 5.20 -12.98
C GLU A 109 3.81 6.69 -13.35
N SER A 110 3.89 7.01 -14.64
CA SER A 110 3.87 8.40 -15.13
C SER A 110 2.60 9.14 -14.71
N ILE A 111 1.42 8.51 -14.84
CA ILE A 111 0.13 9.11 -14.44
C ILE A 111 0.10 9.32 -12.92
N LEU A 112 0.57 8.35 -12.15
CA LEU A 112 0.67 8.48 -10.69
C LEU A 112 1.52 9.69 -10.31
N GLU A 113 2.72 9.83 -10.89
CA GLU A 113 3.60 10.98 -10.61
C GLU A 113 2.96 12.32 -11.00
N GLU A 114 2.26 12.38 -12.13
CA GLU A 114 1.53 13.57 -12.56
C GLU A 114 0.50 13.99 -11.51
N VAL A 115 -0.39 13.07 -11.09
CA VAL A 115 -1.42 13.37 -10.08
C VAL A 115 -0.81 13.77 -8.75
N LEU A 116 0.32 13.17 -8.36
CA LEU A 116 1.00 13.51 -7.10
C LEU A 116 1.63 14.91 -7.10
N GLN A 117 1.86 15.49 -8.28
CA GLN A 117 2.46 16.82 -8.48
C GLN A 117 1.42 17.92 -8.81
N MET A 118 0.17 17.54 -9.08
CA MET A 118 -0.93 18.48 -9.32
C MET A 118 -1.21 19.37 -8.10
N SER A 119 -1.70 20.58 -8.35
CA SER A 119 -2.16 21.49 -7.31
C SER A 119 -3.45 20.97 -6.66
N PRO A 120 -3.78 21.41 -5.43
CA PRO A 120 -5.05 21.09 -4.78
C PRO A 120 -6.27 21.34 -5.65
N GLU A 121 -6.28 22.45 -6.39
CA GLU A 121 -7.39 22.83 -7.26
C GLU A 121 -7.55 21.89 -8.47
N GLU A 122 -6.46 21.31 -8.96
CA GLU A 122 -6.46 20.39 -10.10
C GLU A 122 -6.97 18.99 -9.76
N VAL A 123 -6.95 18.61 -8.48
CA VAL A 123 -7.36 17.26 -7.98
C VAL A 123 -8.67 17.27 -7.19
N GLU A 124 -9.33 18.43 -7.09
CA GLU A 124 -10.64 18.60 -6.42
C GLU A 124 -11.85 18.47 -7.38
N GLU A 125 -11.63 18.37 -8.70
CA GLU A 125 -12.69 18.13 -9.71
C GLU A 125 -13.17 16.67 -9.78
#